data_AF-A0A7X6UPU5-F1
#
_entry.id   AF-A0A7X6UPU5-F1
#
_cell.length_a   1.000
_cell.length_b   1.000
_cell.length_c   1.000
_cell.angle_alpha   90.00
_cell.angle_beta   90.00
_cell.angle_gamma   90.00
#
_symmetry.space_group_name_H-M   'P 1'
#
loop_
_entity.id
_entity.type
_entity.pdbx_description
1 polymer ?
#
loop_
_entity_poly.entity_id
_entity_poly.type
_entity_poly.pdbx_seq_one_letter_code
_entity_poly.pdbx_strand_id
1 'polypeptide(L)'
;MKHRMNLNDAPFRMIKSGEKTIELRLYDEKRRTVKVGDIIEFALMGNPSECLTAQVTDLHVFKSFEELYHELPLLKCGYTVQNIGTASPDDMDIYYSKDEQKKYDVVGIEVRLIPLLETERLILRPWDEVDAEECYKYAKDPRVGPIAGWPVHTSVENSRQVIRDVLMVPETYTIVLKESGLPVGSIGLHFHSDLAEKDDEAELGYWLGVPYWGQGLVSEASRELLRYAFENLKLSRVWCGYFDGNEKSKRVQEKLGFKFQWTTEDVSVPKMGELRKGHVNLMTIEDWEGLITLYTPSLEDLWFKQEMLADPETMSYNHAWGGTISFPKEKWHDWYDFWIVNHANKRYYRYLKDNTGRFIGEIAYHYDANRNLYIADVIVHALYRGKGYGSVGLERLCDAAKKNGVDILYDDIAIDNPAIKMFLKYGFIEEYRTKEIIMLRKEL
;
A
#
# COMPACT_ATOMS: atom_id res chain seq x y z
N MET A 1 -7.62 18.79 -15.72
CA MET A 1 -6.92 20.02 -15.26
C MET A 1 -6.64 19.89 -13.76
N LYS A 2 -5.57 20.51 -13.24
CA LYS A 2 -5.26 20.51 -11.80
C LYS A 2 -5.64 21.86 -11.19
N HIS A 3 -6.36 21.82 -10.07
CA HIS A 3 -6.78 22.97 -9.28
C HIS A 3 -6.15 22.91 -7.90
N ARG A 4 -6.00 24.07 -7.25
CA ARG A 4 -5.55 24.16 -5.86
C ARG A 4 -6.55 24.93 -5.01
N MET A 5 -6.98 24.34 -3.90
CA MET A 5 -7.96 24.94 -2.99
C MET A 5 -7.48 24.81 -1.55
N ASN A 6 -7.87 25.77 -0.70
CA ASN A 6 -7.56 25.72 0.72
C ASN A 6 -8.79 25.25 1.51
N LEU A 7 -8.59 24.39 2.50
CA LEU A 7 -9.62 23.92 3.43
C LEU A 7 -9.32 24.41 4.85
N ASN A 8 -10.38 24.74 5.59
CA ASN A 8 -10.30 24.82 7.05
C ASN A 8 -9.97 23.44 7.65
N ASP A 9 -9.49 23.39 8.89
CA ASP A 9 -9.06 22.14 9.52
C ASP A 9 -10.19 21.09 9.53
N ALA A 10 -11.39 21.42 10.00
CA ALA A 10 -12.52 20.49 10.05
C ALA A 10 -12.84 19.81 8.68
N PRO A 11 -13.16 20.54 7.58
CA PRO A 11 -13.42 19.90 6.30
C PRO A 11 -12.19 19.19 5.71
N PHE A 12 -10.97 19.67 6.00
CA PHE A 12 -9.75 18.97 5.58
C PHE A 12 -9.65 17.59 6.24
N ARG A 13 -9.86 17.50 7.55
CA ARG A 13 -9.81 16.24 8.31
C ARG A 13 -10.91 15.28 7.88
N MET A 14 -12.14 15.78 7.66
CA MET A 14 -13.27 14.95 7.19
C MET A 14 -13.06 14.41 5.77
N ILE A 15 -12.51 15.22 4.86
CA ILE A 15 -12.17 14.72 3.53
C ILE A 15 -11.06 13.67 3.65
N LYS A 16 -10.02 13.93 4.47
CA LYS A 16 -8.90 12.99 4.71
C LYS A 16 -9.36 11.64 5.25
N SER A 17 -10.35 11.61 6.14
CA SER A 17 -10.92 10.35 6.69
C SER A 17 -11.96 9.70 5.78
N GLY A 18 -12.41 10.39 4.73
CA GLY A 18 -13.48 9.93 3.84
C GLY A 18 -14.90 10.18 4.36
N GLU A 19 -15.05 10.81 5.53
CA GLU A 19 -16.36 11.20 6.10
C GLU A 19 -17.06 12.26 5.24
N LYS A 20 -16.30 13.10 4.54
CA LYS A 20 -16.82 14.11 3.62
C LYS A 20 -16.32 13.82 2.21
N THR A 21 -17.28 13.67 1.29
CA THR A 21 -17.03 13.42 -0.14
C THR A 21 -17.60 14.51 -1.05
N ILE A 22 -18.44 15.42 -0.52
CA ILE A 22 -18.92 16.60 -1.25
C ILE A 22 -18.44 17.85 -0.53
N GLU A 23 -17.60 18.64 -1.20
CA GLU A 23 -17.07 19.91 -0.71
C GLU A 23 -17.93 21.09 -1.14
N LEU A 24 -18.36 21.91 -0.18
CA LEU A 24 -19.33 22.99 -0.41
C LEU A 24 -18.63 24.33 -0.65
N ARG A 25 -18.88 24.97 -1.80
CA ARG A 25 -18.23 26.22 -2.20
C ARG A 25 -19.20 27.21 -2.84
N LEU A 26 -18.82 28.47 -2.83
CA LEU A 26 -19.37 29.43 -3.78
C LEU A 26 -18.94 29.05 -5.20
N TYR A 27 -19.86 29.19 -6.15
CA TYR A 27 -19.62 28.96 -7.58
C TYR A 27 -19.08 30.23 -8.26
N ASP A 28 -17.97 30.71 -7.67
CA ASP A 28 -17.19 31.86 -8.10
C ASP A 28 -16.45 31.61 -9.43
N GLU A 29 -15.80 32.64 -9.96
CA GLU A 29 -15.04 32.55 -11.22
C GLU A 29 -14.00 31.42 -11.22
N LYS A 30 -13.38 31.15 -10.06
CA LYS A 30 -12.39 30.08 -9.91
C LYS A 30 -13.06 28.71 -9.99
N ARG A 31 -14.17 28.48 -9.28
CA ARG A 31 -14.87 27.17 -9.24
C ARG A 31 -15.63 26.86 -10.51
N ARG A 32 -16.04 27.88 -11.28
CA ARG A 32 -16.62 27.72 -12.63
C ARG A 32 -15.68 27.07 -13.65
N THR A 33 -14.37 27.02 -13.37
CA THR A 33 -13.40 26.35 -14.24
C THR A 33 -13.25 24.86 -13.94
N VAL A 34 -13.78 24.38 -12.80
CA VAL A 34 -13.69 22.97 -12.39
C VAL A 34 -14.64 22.11 -13.23
N LYS A 35 -14.16 20.95 -13.65
CA LYS A 35 -14.92 19.95 -14.42
C LYS A 35 -14.83 18.58 -13.78
N VAL A 36 -15.82 17.72 -14.05
CA VAL A 36 -15.73 16.29 -13.73
C VAL A 36 -14.47 15.70 -14.38
N GLY A 37 -13.73 14.91 -13.61
CA GLY A 37 -12.43 14.34 -13.98
C GLY A 37 -11.22 15.20 -13.62
N ASP A 38 -11.41 16.47 -13.25
CA ASP A 38 -10.29 17.32 -12.79
C ASP A 38 -9.71 16.84 -11.46
N ILE A 39 -8.46 17.22 -11.19
CA ILE A 39 -7.76 16.95 -9.94
C ILE A 39 -7.78 18.22 -9.08
N ILE A 40 -8.13 18.10 -7.81
CA ILE A 40 -8.02 19.16 -6.81
C ILE A 40 -6.97 18.76 -5.78
N GLU A 41 -5.96 19.62 -5.61
CA GLU A 41 -5.08 19.60 -4.46
C GLU A 41 -5.68 20.51 -3.37
N PHE A 42 -6.14 19.89 -2.28
CA PHE A 42 -6.61 20.59 -1.11
C PHE A 42 -5.45 20.80 -0.14
N ALA A 43 -5.13 22.05 0.20
CA ALA A 43 -4.14 22.38 1.22
C ALA A 43 -4.82 22.81 2.52
N LEU A 44 -4.28 22.39 3.67
CA LEU A 44 -4.75 22.83 4.97
C LEU A 44 -4.44 24.32 5.19
N MET A 45 -5.44 25.12 5.53
CA MET A 45 -5.22 26.52 5.89
C MET A 45 -4.31 26.64 7.11
N GLY A 46 -3.29 27.50 7.00
CA GLY A 46 -2.25 27.65 8.02
C GLY A 46 -1.12 26.63 7.93
N ASN A 47 -1.27 25.55 7.16
CA ASN A 47 -0.22 24.56 6.91
C ASN A 47 -0.22 24.08 5.44
N PRO A 48 0.30 24.88 4.49
CA PRO A 48 0.23 24.56 3.07
C PRO A 48 1.05 23.33 2.62
N SER A 49 1.87 22.76 3.51
CA SER A 49 2.57 21.49 3.28
C SER A 49 1.70 20.26 3.54
N GLU A 50 0.61 20.39 4.31
CA GLU A 50 -0.34 19.30 4.48
C GLU A 50 -1.39 19.39 3.35
N CYS A 51 -1.30 18.47 2.39
CA CYS A 51 -2.17 18.43 1.21
C CYS A 51 -2.89 17.09 1.06
N LEU A 52 -4.07 17.13 0.44
CA LEU A 52 -4.82 15.98 -0.06
C LEU A 52 -4.98 16.14 -1.57
N THR A 53 -4.89 15.04 -2.30
CA THR A 53 -5.21 15.03 -3.73
C THR A 53 -6.53 14.30 -3.92
N ALA A 54 -7.46 14.89 -4.65
CA ALA A 54 -8.75 14.30 -4.94
C ALA A 54 -9.14 14.51 -6.40
N GLN A 55 -9.85 13.55 -6.98
CA GLN A 55 -10.47 13.66 -8.30
C GLN A 55 -11.91 14.13 -8.15
N VAL A 56 -12.34 15.08 -8.98
CA VAL A 56 -13.74 15.50 -9.08
C VAL A 56 -14.53 14.41 -9.79
N THR A 57 -15.53 13.86 -9.10
CA THR A 57 -16.41 12.82 -9.64
C THR A 57 -17.76 13.38 -10.08
N ASP A 58 -18.23 14.47 -9.47
CA ASP A 58 -19.48 15.14 -9.85
C ASP A 58 -19.49 16.63 -9.44
N LEU A 59 -20.39 17.41 -10.03
CA LEU A 59 -20.58 18.84 -9.74
C LEU A 59 -22.07 19.19 -9.63
N HIS A 60 -22.49 19.60 -8.43
CA HIS A 60 -23.88 19.91 -8.12
C HIS A 60 -24.04 21.43 -7.91
N VAL A 61 -24.62 22.14 -8.89
CA VAL A 61 -24.74 23.61 -8.86
C VAL A 61 -26.16 24.03 -8.49
N PHE A 62 -26.28 24.95 -7.52
CA PHE A 62 -27.56 25.45 -7.01
C PHE A 62 -27.55 26.98 -6.87
N LYS A 63 -28.72 27.59 -6.68
CA LYS A 63 -28.85 29.05 -6.50
C LYS A 63 -28.47 29.53 -5.12
N SER A 64 -28.57 28.69 -4.10
CA SER A 64 -28.23 29.06 -2.72
C SER A 64 -27.82 27.84 -1.91
N PHE A 65 -27.19 28.07 -0.75
CA PHE A 65 -26.95 26.99 0.21
C PHE A 65 -28.24 26.39 0.78
N GLU A 66 -29.35 27.15 0.80
CA GLU A 66 -30.66 26.64 1.18
C GLU A 66 -31.14 25.52 0.24
N GLU A 67 -31.08 25.77 -1.08
CA GLU A 67 -31.40 24.76 -2.09
C GLU A 67 -30.42 23.58 -2.01
N LEU A 68 -29.12 23.85 -1.88
CA LEU A 68 -28.09 22.82 -1.79
C LEU A 68 -28.32 21.88 -0.60
N TYR A 69 -28.65 22.41 0.58
CA TYR A 69 -28.87 21.60 1.80
C TYR A 69 -30.14 20.75 1.72
N HIS A 70 -31.13 21.20 0.94
CA HIS A 70 -32.35 20.45 0.69
C HIS A 70 -32.10 19.27 -0.28
N GLU A 71 -31.31 19.49 -1.33
CA GLU A 71 -31.13 18.53 -2.41
C GLU A 71 -29.98 17.53 -2.18
N LEU A 72 -28.90 17.93 -1.52
CA LEU A 72 -27.72 17.08 -1.36
C LEU A 72 -27.79 16.16 -0.14
N PRO A 73 -27.21 14.94 -0.23
CA PRO A 73 -27.07 14.06 0.91
C PRO A 73 -26.07 14.67 1.92
N LEU A 74 -26.58 15.29 2.99
CA LEU A 74 -25.78 16.01 3.98
C LEU A 74 -24.73 15.13 4.67
N LEU A 75 -24.95 13.81 4.77
CA LEU A 75 -23.93 12.88 5.25
C LEU A 75 -22.65 12.94 4.39
N LYS A 76 -22.78 12.99 3.06
CA LYS A 76 -21.64 13.17 2.15
C LYS A 76 -21.01 14.56 2.27
N CYS A 77 -21.76 15.53 2.79
CA CYS A 77 -21.28 16.89 3.04
C CYS A 77 -20.53 17.02 4.38
N GLY A 78 -20.34 15.94 5.14
CA GLY A 78 -19.61 15.94 6.42
C GLY A 78 -20.50 16.08 7.66
N TYR A 79 -21.83 15.99 7.50
CA TYR A 79 -22.74 15.85 8.65
C TYR A 79 -22.80 14.39 9.10
N THR A 80 -23.16 14.18 10.37
CA THR A 80 -23.32 12.86 10.97
C THR A 80 -24.78 12.61 11.31
N VAL A 81 -25.12 11.35 11.59
CA VAL A 81 -26.47 10.98 12.05
C VAL A 81 -26.87 11.75 13.32
N GLN A 82 -25.90 12.16 14.14
CA GLN A 82 -26.16 12.91 15.37
C GLN A 82 -26.47 14.40 15.13
N ASN A 83 -25.86 15.04 14.13
CA ASN A 83 -25.98 16.50 13.92
C ASN A 83 -26.77 16.89 12.67
N ILE A 84 -27.15 15.93 11.82
CA ILE A 84 -27.90 16.20 10.58
C ILE A 84 -29.26 16.85 10.85
N GLY A 85 -29.90 16.56 11.99
CA GLY A 85 -31.18 17.15 12.38
C GLY A 85 -31.11 18.64 12.72
N THR A 86 -29.90 19.17 12.94
CA THR A 86 -29.65 20.59 13.22
C THR A 86 -28.84 21.26 12.11
N ALA A 87 -28.56 20.56 11.01
CA ALA A 87 -27.82 21.12 9.88
C ALA A 87 -28.59 22.28 9.26
N SER A 88 -27.90 23.40 9.03
CA SER A 88 -28.51 24.61 8.46
C SER A 88 -27.60 25.25 7.43
N PRO A 89 -28.14 25.88 6.37
CA PRO A 89 -27.36 26.73 5.46
C PRO A 89 -26.53 27.80 6.18
N ASP A 90 -26.95 28.23 7.38
CA ASP A 90 -26.21 29.18 8.20
C ASP A 90 -24.84 28.67 8.67
N ASP A 91 -24.59 27.35 8.65
CA ASP A 91 -23.27 26.77 8.91
C ASP A 91 -22.21 27.30 7.92
N MET A 92 -22.65 27.77 6.74
CA MET A 92 -21.77 28.34 5.72
C MET A 92 -21.36 29.79 5.99
N ASP A 93 -21.98 30.46 6.97
CA ASP A 93 -21.63 31.83 7.38
C ASP A 93 -20.25 31.91 8.04
N ILE A 94 -19.74 30.78 8.53
CA ILE A 94 -18.37 30.64 9.04
C ILE A 94 -17.34 30.87 7.91
N TYR A 95 -17.72 30.57 6.65
CA TYR A 95 -16.81 30.56 5.51
C TYR A 95 -17.04 31.70 4.53
N TYR A 96 -18.28 32.18 4.42
CA TYR A 96 -18.67 33.18 3.41
C TYR A 96 -19.62 34.22 4.02
N SER A 97 -19.37 35.49 3.72
CA SER A 97 -20.31 36.56 4.10
C SER A 97 -21.64 36.43 3.37
N LYS A 98 -22.74 36.92 3.96
CA LYS A 98 -24.06 36.93 3.30
C LYS A 98 -24.06 37.70 1.98
N ASP A 99 -23.18 38.70 1.80
CA ASP A 99 -23.05 39.43 0.54
C ASP A 99 -22.37 38.57 -0.55
N GLU A 100 -21.37 37.77 -0.19
CA GLU A 100 -20.76 36.81 -1.11
C GLU A 100 -21.75 35.70 -1.51
N GLN A 101 -22.51 35.18 -0.55
CA GLN A 101 -23.55 34.18 -0.79
C GLN A 101 -24.68 34.68 -1.69
N LYS A 102 -25.00 35.99 -1.66
CA LYS A 102 -25.95 36.62 -2.59
C LYS A 102 -25.37 36.88 -3.98
N LYS A 103 -24.05 37.09 -4.06
CA LYS A 103 -23.36 37.45 -5.29
C LYS A 103 -23.17 36.25 -6.22
N TYR A 104 -22.94 35.06 -5.66
CA TYR A 104 -22.62 33.87 -6.43
C TYR A 104 -23.64 32.75 -6.18
N ASP A 105 -23.94 31.98 -7.23
CA ASP A 105 -24.51 30.64 -7.09
C ASP A 105 -23.57 29.76 -6.22
N VAL A 106 -23.98 28.55 -5.83
CA VAL A 106 -23.18 27.62 -5.01
C VAL A 106 -22.94 26.30 -5.72
N VAL A 107 -21.90 25.57 -5.29
CA VAL A 107 -21.55 24.26 -5.84
C VAL A 107 -21.17 23.27 -4.74
N GLY A 108 -21.73 22.07 -4.82
CA GLY A 108 -21.22 20.87 -4.16
C GLY A 108 -20.27 20.15 -5.11
N ILE A 109 -18.98 20.12 -4.79
CA ILE A 109 -17.95 19.44 -5.58
C ILE A 109 -17.79 18.04 -4.99
N GLU A 110 -18.32 17.02 -5.66
CA GLU A 110 -18.13 15.62 -5.25
C GLU A 110 -16.74 15.15 -5.65
N VAL A 111 -16.01 14.60 -4.70
CA VAL A 111 -14.61 14.21 -4.85
C VAL A 111 -14.36 12.80 -4.33
N ARG A 112 -13.43 12.12 -4.99
CA ARG A 112 -12.82 10.88 -4.54
C ARG A 112 -11.35 11.16 -4.21
N LEU A 113 -10.94 10.88 -2.98
CA LEU A 113 -9.52 10.97 -2.62
C LEU A 113 -8.68 10.04 -3.47
N ILE A 114 -7.55 10.56 -3.96
CA ILE A 114 -6.50 9.75 -4.55
C ILE A 114 -5.49 9.46 -3.44
N PRO A 115 -5.30 8.20 -3.05
CA PRO A 115 -4.44 7.86 -1.93
C PRO A 115 -2.98 8.16 -2.25
N LEU A 116 -2.27 8.63 -1.23
CA LEU A 116 -0.81 8.60 -1.21
C LEU A 116 -0.40 7.25 -0.62
N LEU A 117 0.16 6.36 -1.44
CA LEU A 117 0.61 5.06 -0.96
C LEU A 117 2.08 5.15 -0.57
N GLU A 118 2.42 4.62 0.61
CA GLU A 118 3.77 4.71 1.14
C GLU A 118 4.33 3.34 1.49
N THR A 119 5.61 3.16 1.20
CA THR A 119 6.38 1.98 1.59
C THR A 119 7.60 2.40 2.42
N GLU A 120 8.51 1.46 2.70
CA GLU A 120 9.74 1.79 3.43
C GLU A 120 10.59 2.81 2.67
N ARG A 121 10.75 2.62 1.36
CA ARG A 121 11.65 3.42 0.52
C ARG A 121 10.92 4.32 -0.48
N LEU A 122 9.62 4.11 -0.69
CA LEU A 122 8.89 4.71 -1.82
C LEU A 122 7.66 5.48 -1.36
N ILE A 123 7.32 6.48 -2.16
CA ILE A 123 6.02 7.14 -2.18
C ILE A 123 5.45 6.90 -3.57
N LEU A 124 4.22 6.39 -3.65
CA LEU A 124 3.47 6.29 -4.89
C LEU A 124 2.44 7.43 -4.87
N ARG A 125 2.62 8.38 -5.78
CA ARG A 125 1.73 9.55 -5.92
C ARG A 125 1.34 9.75 -7.38
N PRO A 126 0.25 10.47 -7.66
CA PRO A 126 -0.09 10.85 -9.03
C PRO A 126 1.06 11.58 -9.72
N TRP A 127 1.14 11.41 -11.03
CA TRP A 127 2.05 12.16 -11.89
C TRP A 127 1.69 13.65 -11.92
N ASP A 128 2.71 14.49 -12.02
CA ASP A 128 2.58 15.93 -12.28
C ASP A 128 3.46 16.30 -13.50
N GLU A 129 3.06 17.30 -14.27
CA GLU A 129 3.84 17.75 -15.44
C GLU A 129 5.23 18.26 -15.07
N VAL A 130 5.43 18.69 -13.81
CA VAL A 130 6.76 19.05 -13.30
C VAL A 130 7.73 17.88 -13.24
N ASP A 131 7.23 16.63 -13.25
CA ASP A 131 8.05 15.42 -13.22
C ASP A 131 8.70 15.10 -14.59
N ALA A 132 8.41 15.90 -15.63
CA ALA A 132 8.84 15.62 -17.00
C ALA A 132 10.35 15.48 -17.17
N GLU A 133 11.15 16.24 -16.41
CA GLU A 133 12.61 16.16 -16.48
C GLU A 133 13.14 14.81 -15.97
N GLU A 134 12.71 14.37 -14.77
CA GLU A 134 13.10 13.08 -14.22
C GLU A 134 12.48 11.92 -15.01
N CYS A 135 11.26 12.07 -15.52
CA CYS A 135 10.66 11.11 -16.44
C CYS A 135 11.52 10.91 -17.69
N TYR A 136 11.89 12.01 -18.37
CA TYR A 136 12.74 11.97 -19.57
C TYR A 136 14.11 11.34 -19.29
N LYS A 137 14.72 11.69 -18.16
CA LYS A 137 16.03 11.19 -17.74
C LYS A 137 16.13 9.67 -17.81
N TYR A 138 15.06 8.95 -17.43
CA TYR A 138 15.02 7.49 -17.44
C TYR A 138 14.32 6.91 -18.68
N ALA A 139 13.20 7.48 -19.12
CA ALA A 139 12.39 6.95 -20.22
C ALA A 139 13.03 7.12 -21.62
N LYS A 140 14.09 7.93 -21.74
CA LYS A 140 14.90 8.02 -22.97
C LYS A 140 15.81 6.80 -23.20
N ASP A 141 16.04 5.99 -22.17
CA ASP A 141 16.92 4.82 -22.27
C ASP A 141 16.21 3.69 -23.04
N PRO A 142 16.79 3.15 -24.13
CA PRO A 142 16.15 2.12 -24.97
C PRO A 142 15.93 0.79 -24.25
N ARG A 143 16.48 0.61 -23.05
CA ARG A 143 16.25 -0.58 -22.23
C ARG A 143 14.96 -0.49 -21.42
N VAL A 144 14.35 0.69 -21.27
CA VAL A 144 13.18 0.90 -20.39
C VAL A 144 11.87 0.69 -21.15
N GLY A 145 11.56 1.57 -22.11
CA GLY A 145 10.26 1.54 -22.78
C GLY A 145 10.09 0.45 -23.82
N PRO A 146 11.05 0.26 -24.74
CA PRO A 146 10.89 -0.70 -25.81
C PRO A 146 10.59 -2.12 -25.34
N ILE A 147 11.17 -2.58 -24.23
CA ILE A 147 10.90 -3.93 -23.69
C ILE A 147 9.48 -4.07 -23.10
N ALA A 148 8.83 -2.96 -22.78
CA ALA A 148 7.44 -2.87 -22.32
C ALA A 148 6.46 -2.42 -23.44
N GLY A 149 6.95 -2.29 -24.69
CA GLY A 149 6.10 -2.04 -25.85
C GLY A 149 5.79 -0.57 -26.16
N TRP A 150 6.62 0.37 -25.70
CA TRP A 150 6.47 1.79 -26.04
C TRP A 150 7.83 2.44 -26.40
N PRO A 151 7.84 3.45 -27.29
CA PRO A 151 9.08 4.04 -27.81
C PRO A 151 9.79 4.90 -26.76
N VAL A 152 11.11 5.04 -26.88
CA VAL A 152 11.87 5.94 -25.99
C VAL A 152 11.33 7.37 -26.02
N HIS A 153 11.36 8.04 -24.87
CA HIS A 153 11.03 9.46 -24.84
C HIS A 153 12.12 10.26 -25.54
N THR A 154 11.74 11.22 -26.39
CA THR A 154 12.67 11.93 -27.28
C THR A 154 13.15 13.27 -26.73
N SER A 155 12.38 13.88 -25.82
CA SER A 155 12.70 15.15 -25.16
C SER A 155 11.92 15.30 -23.85
N VAL A 156 12.28 16.30 -23.04
CA VAL A 156 11.50 16.68 -21.84
C VAL A 156 10.07 17.06 -22.21
N GLU A 157 9.86 17.75 -23.34
CA GLU A 157 8.52 18.10 -23.80
C GLU A 157 7.72 16.87 -24.24
N ASN A 158 8.36 15.91 -24.90
CA ASN A 158 7.72 14.64 -25.20
C ASN A 158 7.33 13.87 -23.91
N SER A 159 8.19 13.85 -22.89
CA SER A 159 7.81 13.29 -21.58
C SER A 159 6.63 14.01 -20.93
N ARG A 160 6.59 15.35 -21.01
CA ARG A 160 5.47 16.14 -20.48
C ARG A 160 4.17 15.80 -21.17
N GLN A 161 4.20 15.64 -22.50
CA GLN A 161 3.03 15.21 -23.26
C GLN A 161 2.61 13.79 -22.87
N VAL A 162 3.55 12.85 -22.74
CA VAL A 162 3.25 11.47 -22.30
C VAL A 162 2.67 11.46 -20.87
N ILE A 163 3.21 12.27 -19.96
CA ILE A 163 2.66 12.44 -18.61
C ILE A 163 1.21 12.86 -18.70
N ARG A 164 0.93 13.93 -19.45
CA ARG A 164 -0.41 14.50 -19.59
C ARG A 164 -1.42 13.53 -20.20
N ASP A 165 -1.03 12.83 -21.27
CA ASP A 165 -1.96 12.05 -22.08
C ASP A 165 -2.09 10.59 -21.64
N VAL A 166 -1.07 10.06 -20.94
CA VAL A 166 -0.96 8.61 -20.66
C VAL A 166 -0.81 8.31 -19.18
N LEU A 167 -0.05 9.12 -18.42
CA LEU A 167 0.30 8.78 -17.03
C LEU A 167 -0.54 9.50 -15.98
N MET A 168 -1.12 10.66 -16.30
CA MET A 168 -2.05 11.40 -15.44
C MET A 168 -3.48 10.86 -15.56
N VAL A 169 -3.62 9.55 -15.36
CA VAL A 169 -4.90 8.84 -15.35
C VAL A 169 -5.15 8.22 -13.97
N PRO A 170 -6.41 7.92 -13.59
CA PRO A 170 -6.71 7.29 -12.31
C PRO A 170 -5.89 6.02 -12.08
N GLU A 171 -5.51 5.79 -10.83
CA GLU A 171 -4.73 4.62 -10.40
C GLU A 171 -3.38 4.42 -11.10
N THR A 172 -2.83 5.47 -11.73
CA THR A 172 -1.45 5.50 -12.23
C THR A 172 -0.61 6.47 -11.43
N TYR A 173 0.50 5.95 -10.91
CA TYR A 173 1.36 6.61 -9.94
C TYR A 173 2.80 6.69 -10.47
N THR A 174 3.48 7.77 -10.13
CA THR A 174 4.94 7.80 -10.19
C THR A 174 5.51 7.13 -8.94
N ILE A 175 6.56 6.34 -9.12
CA ILE A 175 7.35 5.78 -8.03
C ILE A 175 8.38 6.83 -7.63
N VAL A 176 8.23 7.42 -6.44
CA VAL A 176 9.16 8.42 -5.90
C VAL A 176 10.05 7.76 -4.85
N LEU A 177 11.37 7.92 -4.98
CA LEU A 177 12.31 7.43 -3.97
C LEU A 177 12.37 8.41 -2.80
N LYS A 178 12.06 7.96 -1.57
CA LYS A 178 12.01 8.83 -0.38
C LYS A 178 13.33 9.55 -0.10
N GLU A 179 14.46 8.88 -0.35
CA GLU A 179 15.80 9.43 -0.12
C GLU A 179 16.08 10.69 -0.94
N SER A 180 15.65 10.71 -2.21
CA SER A 180 15.88 11.85 -3.11
C SER A 180 14.66 12.76 -3.25
N GLY A 181 13.47 12.27 -2.95
CA GLY A 181 12.20 12.92 -3.27
C GLY A 181 11.89 12.98 -4.77
N LEU A 182 12.61 12.22 -5.60
CA LEU A 182 12.50 12.31 -7.07
C LEU A 182 11.76 11.09 -7.67
N PRO A 183 10.97 11.31 -8.74
CA PRO A 183 10.42 10.25 -9.59
C PRO A 183 11.50 9.35 -10.18
N VAL A 184 11.31 8.03 -10.09
CA VAL A 184 12.26 7.03 -10.63
C VAL A 184 11.59 5.99 -11.53
N GLY A 185 10.27 6.01 -11.66
CA GLY A 185 9.51 5.05 -12.46
C GLY A 185 8.01 5.32 -12.44
N SER A 186 7.25 4.40 -13.01
CA SER A 186 5.78 4.42 -13.00
C SER A 186 5.24 3.06 -12.56
N ILE A 187 4.08 3.08 -11.93
CA ILE A 187 3.30 1.90 -11.61
C ILE A 187 1.82 2.25 -11.65
N GLY A 188 0.95 1.35 -12.08
CA GLY A 188 -0.48 1.62 -12.09
C GLY A 188 -1.36 0.39 -12.26
N LEU A 189 -2.64 0.58 -12.00
CA LEU A 189 -3.72 -0.36 -12.28
C LEU A 189 -4.54 0.17 -13.45
N HIS A 190 -4.60 -0.59 -14.53
CA HIS A 190 -5.34 -0.25 -15.74
C HIS A 190 -6.64 -1.04 -15.78
N PHE A 191 -7.76 -0.32 -15.67
CA PHE A 191 -9.12 -0.88 -15.75
C PHE A 191 -9.59 -0.89 -17.20
N HIS A 192 -10.48 -1.82 -17.53
CA HIS A 192 -11.05 -1.97 -18.88
C HIS A 192 -9.97 -2.12 -19.97
N SER A 193 -8.90 -2.87 -19.65
CA SER A 193 -7.89 -3.27 -20.63
C SER A 193 -8.27 -4.59 -21.30
N ASP A 194 -7.51 -4.98 -22.33
CA ASP A 194 -7.68 -6.27 -23.02
C ASP A 194 -7.59 -7.49 -22.06
N LEU A 195 -6.95 -7.33 -20.89
CA LEU A 195 -6.86 -8.37 -19.86
C LEU A 195 -7.90 -8.22 -18.76
N ALA A 196 -8.41 -7.00 -18.53
CA ALA A 196 -9.20 -6.64 -17.37
C ALA A 196 -10.52 -5.97 -17.79
N GLU A 197 -11.42 -6.75 -18.39
CA GLU A 197 -12.66 -6.22 -18.97
C GLU A 197 -13.70 -5.78 -17.91
N LYS A 198 -13.72 -6.43 -16.75
CA LYS A 198 -14.71 -6.18 -15.70
C LYS A 198 -14.29 -5.08 -14.72
N ASP A 199 -15.28 -4.45 -14.10
CA ASP A 199 -15.10 -3.36 -13.12
C ASP A 199 -14.31 -3.78 -11.87
N ASP A 200 -14.34 -5.07 -11.50
CA ASP A 200 -13.63 -5.63 -10.35
C ASP A 200 -12.29 -6.30 -10.70
N GLU A 201 -11.79 -6.05 -11.92
CA GLU A 201 -10.51 -6.56 -12.41
C GLU A 201 -9.63 -5.39 -12.90
N ALA A 202 -8.31 -5.52 -12.76
CA ALA A 202 -7.36 -4.53 -13.29
C ALA A 202 -6.07 -5.18 -13.80
N GLU A 203 -5.36 -4.51 -14.70
CA GLU A 203 -4.03 -4.89 -15.16
C GLU A 203 -2.93 -4.05 -14.47
N LEU A 204 -1.98 -4.72 -13.83
CA LEU A 204 -0.81 -4.10 -13.22
C LEU A 204 0.26 -3.81 -14.29
N GLY A 205 0.59 -2.54 -14.48
CA GLY A 205 1.69 -2.08 -15.32
C GLY A 205 2.77 -1.36 -14.51
N TYR A 206 4.05 -1.51 -14.89
CA TYR A 206 5.15 -0.76 -14.29
C TYR A 206 6.37 -0.62 -15.19
N TRP A 207 7.15 0.42 -14.93
CA TRP A 207 8.52 0.56 -15.41
C TRP A 207 9.37 1.33 -14.38
N LEU A 208 10.68 1.11 -14.41
CA LEU A 208 11.63 1.75 -13.49
C LEU A 208 12.87 2.19 -14.27
N GLY A 209 13.51 3.29 -13.87
CA GLY A 209 14.77 3.73 -14.45
C GLY A 209 15.90 2.72 -14.22
N VAL A 210 16.78 2.59 -15.22
CA VAL A 210 17.87 1.59 -15.22
C VAL A 210 18.72 1.58 -13.95
N PRO A 211 19.14 2.72 -13.37
CA PRO A 211 19.97 2.72 -12.15
C PRO A 211 19.32 2.02 -10.95
N TYR A 212 18.00 1.90 -10.94
CA TYR A 212 17.20 1.41 -9.83
C TYR A 212 16.80 -0.07 -9.97
N TRP A 213 17.19 -0.71 -11.08
CA TRP A 213 16.92 -2.12 -11.32
C TRP A 213 17.68 -3.04 -10.35
N GLY A 214 17.09 -4.19 -10.04
CA GLY A 214 17.71 -5.18 -9.15
C GLY A 214 17.65 -4.86 -7.66
N GLN A 215 17.18 -3.67 -7.28
CA GLN A 215 17.10 -3.22 -5.87
C GLN A 215 15.78 -3.60 -5.16
N GLY A 216 14.91 -4.35 -5.83
CA GLY A 216 13.62 -4.78 -5.30
C GLY A 216 12.53 -3.70 -5.26
N LEU A 217 12.77 -2.51 -5.81
CA LEU A 217 11.86 -1.36 -5.70
C LEU A 217 10.51 -1.59 -6.41
N VAL A 218 10.51 -2.20 -7.60
CA VAL A 218 9.24 -2.56 -8.27
C VAL A 218 8.46 -3.56 -7.43
N SER A 219 9.10 -4.61 -6.90
CA SER A 219 8.40 -5.59 -6.05
C SER A 219 7.84 -4.96 -4.77
N GLU A 220 8.52 -3.96 -4.20
CA GLU A 220 8.02 -3.20 -3.06
C GLU A 220 6.80 -2.34 -3.43
N ALA A 221 6.90 -1.56 -4.52
CA ALA A 221 5.80 -0.74 -5.02
C ALA A 221 4.57 -1.57 -5.42
N SER A 222 4.78 -2.66 -6.16
CA SER A 222 3.72 -3.56 -6.60
C SER A 222 3.04 -4.25 -5.44
N ARG A 223 3.76 -4.63 -4.38
CA ARG A 223 3.11 -5.24 -3.20
C ARG A 223 2.16 -4.26 -2.52
N GLU A 224 2.56 -3.00 -2.38
CA GLU A 224 1.69 -1.97 -1.81
C GLU A 224 0.49 -1.66 -2.71
N LEU A 225 0.70 -1.60 -4.03
CA LEU A 225 -0.41 -1.37 -4.95
C LEU A 225 -1.38 -2.56 -5.02
N LEU A 226 -0.89 -3.81 -4.90
CA LEU A 226 -1.73 -5.00 -4.80
C LEU A 226 -2.52 -5.03 -3.49
N ARG A 227 -1.88 -4.67 -2.36
CA ARG A 227 -2.57 -4.48 -1.09
C ARG A 227 -3.74 -3.51 -1.26
N TYR A 228 -3.47 -2.34 -1.84
CA TYR A 228 -4.51 -1.35 -2.14
C TYR A 228 -5.60 -1.90 -3.08
N ALA A 229 -5.22 -2.62 -4.14
CA ALA A 229 -6.15 -3.22 -5.09
C ALA A 229 -7.14 -4.19 -4.41
N PHE A 230 -6.65 -5.14 -3.62
CA PHE A 230 -7.48 -6.17 -2.99
C PHE A 230 -8.22 -5.65 -1.75
N GLU A 231 -7.55 -4.86 -0.91
CA GLU A 231 -8.11 -4.45 0.39
C GLU A 231 -8.98 -3.20 0.31
N ASN A 232 -8.62 -2.25 -0.54
CA ASN A 232 -9.31 -0.96 -0.62
C ASN A 232 -10.23 -0.88 -1.84
N LEU A 233 -9.74 -1.26 -3.02
CA LEU A 233 -10.55 -1.27 -4.24
C LEU A 233 -11.44 -2.50 -4.37
N LYS A 234 -11.23 -3.52 -3.53
CA LYS A 234 -12.01 -4.78 -3.50
C LYS A 234 -12.01 -5.52 -4.84
N LEU A 235 -10.90 -5.43 -5.58
CA LEU A 235 -10.76 -6.18 -6.83
C LEU A 235 -10.74 -7.68 -6.56
N SER A 236 -11.34 -8.46 -7.45
CA SER A 236 -11.29 -9.93 -7.37
C SER A 236 -10.03 -10.48 -8.05
N ARG A 237 -9.49 -9.74 -9.04
CA ARG A 237 -8.36 -10.18 -9.87
C ARG A 237 -7.47 -9.02 -10.29
N VAL A 238 -6.16 -9.29 -10.29
CA VAL A 238 -5.16 -8.42 -10.90
C VAL A 238 -4.36 -9.22 -11.93
N TRP A 239 -4.37 -8.74 -13.17
CA TRP A 239 -3.63 -9.29 -14.30
C TRP A 239 -2.27 -8.62 -14.42
N CYS A 240 -1.28 -9.30 -14.99
CA CYS A 240 -0.01 -8.68 -15.35
C CYS A 240 0.59 -9.38 -16.57
N GLY A 241 0.84 -8.63 -17.63
CA GLY A 241 1.47 -9.11 -18.85
C GLY A 241 2.97 -8.82 -18.90
N TYR A 242 3.72 -9.63 -19.65
CA TYR A 242 5.07 -9.28 -20.08
C TYR A 242 5.38 -9.86 -21.47
N PHE A 243 6.17 -9.13 -22.27
CA PHE A 243 6.69 -9.66 -23.53
C PHE A 243 7.86 -10.61 -23.29
N ASP A 244 7.98 -11.63 -24.14
CA ASP A 244 9.11 -12.57 -24.14
C ASP A 244 10.44 -11.80 -24.20
N GLY A 245 11.43 -12.26 -23.44
CA GLY A 245 12.70 -11.55 -23.22
C GLY A 245 12.68 -10.51 -22.09
N ASN A 246 11.52 -10.12 -21.55
CA ASN A 246 11.42 -9.26 -20.36
C ASN A 246 11.57 -10.04 -19.04
N GLU A 247 12.71 -10.71 -18.88
CA GLU A 247 13.01 -11.57 -17.71
C GLU A 247 12.97 -10.83 -16.37
N LYS A 248 13.10 -9.50 -16.37
CA LYS A 248 13.02 -8.69 -15.17
C LYS A 248 11.57 -8.57 -14.68
N SER A 249 10.63 -8.31 -15.59
CA SER A 249 9.21 -8.29 -15.26
C SER A 249 8.72 -9.67 -14.82
N LYS A 250 9.08 -10.73 -15.56
CA LYS A 250 8.77 -12.11 -15.17
C LYS A 250 9.15 -12.42 -13.72
N ARG A 251 10.41 -12.14 -13.34
CA ARG A 251 10.91 -12.37 -11.97
C ARG A 251 10.20 -11.50 -10.92
N VAL A 252 9.74 -10.30 -11.25
CA VAL A 252 8.95 -9.48 -10.33
C VAL A 252 7.60 -10.14 -10.08
N GLN A 253 6.92 -10.58 -11.14
CA GLN A 253 5.61 -11.23 -11.05
C GLN A 253 5.68 -12.55 -10.26
N GLU A 254 6.69 -13.38 -10.52
CA GLU A 254 6.95 -14.62 -9.77
C GLU A 254 7.17 -14.35 -8.27
N LYS A 255 7.96 -13.32 -7.92
CA LYS A 255 8.21 -12.94 -6.52
C LYS A 255 6.98 -12.43 -5.79
N LEU A 256 6.03 -11.84 -6.52
CA LEU A 256 4.77 -11.35 -5.97
C LEU A 256 3.75 -12.49 -5.81
N GLY A 257 3.96 -13.63 -6.46
CA GLY A 257 3.07 -14.79 -6.39
C GLY A 257 2.02 -14.84 -7.49
N PHE A 258 2.19 -14.06 -8.57
CA PHE A 258 1.35 -14.20 -9.77
C PHE A 258 1.51 -15.60 -10.38
N LYS A 259 0.40 -16.15 -10.84
CA LYS A 259 0.33 -17.47 -11.48
C LYS A 259 0.20 -17.33 -12.97
N PHE A 260 1.02 -18.08 -13.71
CA PHE A 260 0.95 -18.15 -15.16
C PHE A 260 -0.41 -18.63 -15.65
N GLN A 261 -0.93 -17.97 -16.69
CA GLN A 261 -2.21 -18.31 -17.31
C GLN A 261 -2.00 -18.83 -18.73
N TRP A 262 -1.48 -18.00 -19.63
CA TRP A 262 -1.24 -18.40 -21.02
C TRP A 262 -0.12 -17.59 -21.71
N THR A 263 0.18 -17.99 -22.93
CA THR A 263 1.12 -17.32 -23.85
C THR A 263 0.43 -17.09 -25.19
N THR A 264 0.65 -15.93 -25.77
CA THR A 264 0.17 -15.53 -27.10
C THR A 264 1.39 -15.26 -27.97
N GLU A 265 1.52 -15.94 -29.12
CA GLU A 265 2.69 -15.78 -30.00
C GLU A 265 2.71 -14.40 -30.69
N ASP A 266 1.54 -13.89 -31.09
CA ASP A 266 1.40 -12.68 -31.88
C ASP A 266 0.56 -11.61 -31.16
N VAL A 267 1.11 -11.02 -30.10
CA VAL A 267 0.51 -9.84 -29.44
C VAL A 267 0.90 -8.59 -30.22
N SER A 268 -0.10 -7.81 -30.64
CA SER A 268 0.10 -6.52 -31.29
C SER A 268 0.75 -5.52 -30.33
N VAL A 269 1.80 -4.82 -30.78
CA VAL A 269 2.46 -3.74 -30.05
C VAL A 269 2.34 -2.45 -30.87
N PRO A 270 1.17 -1.78 -30.87
CA PRO A 270 0.86 -0.73 -31.85
C PRO A 270 1.86 0.43 -31.84
N LYS A 271 2.35 0.83 -30.66
CA LYS A 271 3.33 1.93 -30.52
C LYS A 271 4.71 1.59 -31.09
N MET A 272 4.99 0.32 -31.33
CA MET A 272 6.24 -0.18 -31.90
C MET A 272 6.06 -0.70 -33.34
N GLY A 273 4.82 -0.91 -33.80
CA GLY A 273 4.52 -1.37 -35.15
C GLY A 273 4.93 -2.82 -35.42
N GLU A 274 4.91 -3.68 -34.40
CA GLU A 274 5.38 -5.06 -34.48
C GLU A 274 4.48 -6.03 -33.69
N LEU A 275 4.66 -7.33 -33.94
CA LEU A 275 4.07 -8.40 -33.16
C LEU A 275 5.13 -8.99 -32.24
N ARG A 276 4.74 -9.33 -31.01
CA ARG A 276 5.62 -9.99 -30.04
C ARG A 276 4.92 -11.13 -29.34
N LYS A 277 5.71 -12.11 -28.93
CA LYS A 277 5.28 -13.13 -27.98
C LYS A 277 5.03 -12.49 -26.61
N GLY A 278 3.84 -12.68 -26.06
CA GLY A 278 3.43 -12.16 -24.77
C GLY A 278 2.98 -13.27 -23.82
N HIS A 279 3.21 -13.06 -22.54
CA HIS A 279 2.82 -13.96 -21.45
C HIS A 279 1.89 -13.22 -20.50
N VAL A 280 0.86 -13.92 -20.02
CA VAL A 280 -0.11 -13.36 -19.08
C VAL A 280 -0.10 -14.16 -17.79
N ASN A 281 0.00 -13.43 -16.69
CA ASN A 281 -0.14 -13.97 -15.35
C ASN A 281 -1.30 -13.29 -14.61
N LEU A 282 -1.81 -13.96 -13.58
CA LEU A 282 -2.96 -13.54 -12.79
C LEU A 282 -2.68 -13.74 -11.30
N MET A 283 -3.18 -12.84 -10.48
CA MET A 283 -3.35 -13.01 -9.04
C MET A 283 -4.81 -12.79 -8.68
N THR A 284 -5.43 -13.73 -8.00
CA THR A 284 -6.78 -13.55 -7.43
C THR A 284 -6.71 -13.04 -5.99
N ILE A 285 -7.84 -12.59 -5.46
CA ILE A 285 -7.95 -12.25 -4.04
C ILE A 285 -7.62 -13.45 -3.13
N GLU A 286 -8.00 -14.67 -3.51
CA GLU A 286 -7.63 -15.88 -2.76
C GLU A 286 -6.13 -16.17 -2.82
N ASP A 287 -5.49 -15.89 -3.96
CA ASP A 287 -4.03 -15.98 -4.08
C ASP A 287 -3.36 -14.98 -3.13
N TRP A 288 -3.85 -13.73 -3.10
CA TRP A 288 -3.38 -12.67 -2.21
C TRP A 288 -3.56 -13.03 -0.74
N GLU A 289 -4.77 -13.43 -0.33
CA GLU A 289 -5.07 -13.85 1.03
C GLU A 289 -4.29 -15.12 1.43
N GLY A 290 -4.04 -16.00 0.46
CA GLY A 290 -3.31 -17.24 0.62
C GLY A 290 -1.79 -17.12 0.53
N LEU A 291 -1.23 -15.93 0.21
CA LEU A 291 0.23 -15.73 0.11
C LEU A 291 0.98 -16.17 1.37
N ILE A 292 0.34 -16.03 2.54
CA ILE A 292 0.77 -16.68 3.78
C ILE A 292 -0.45 -17.14 4.59
N THR A 293 -0.42 -18.41 4.98
CA THR A 293 -1.38 -19.00 5.92
C THR A 293 -0.72 -19.29 7.27
N LEU A 294 -1.50 -19.17 8.34
CA LEU A 294 -1.09 -19.57 9.68
C LEU A 294 -1.36 -21.06 9.90
N TYR A 295 -0.33 -21.82 10.22
CA TYR A 295 -0.40 -23.26 10.42
C TYR A 295 -0.05 -23.63 11.85
N THR A 296 -0.96 -24.31 12.55
CA THR A 296 -0.65 -24.93 13.85
C THR A 296 0.21 -26.16 13.58
N PRO A 297 1.46 -26.22 14.09
CA PRO A 297 2.32 -27.37 13.88
C PRO A 297 1.72 -28.63 14.50
N SER A 298 2.00 -29.78 13.89
CA SER A 298 2.00 -31.08 14.58
C SER A 298 3.36 -31.32 15.24
N LEU A 299 3.45 -32.36 16.08
CA LEU A 299 4.72 -32.76 16.70
C LEU A 299 5.78 -33.11 15.64
N GLU A 300 5.37 -33.70 14.52
CA GLU A 300 6.26 -34.10 13.44
C GLU A 300 6.83 -32.88 12.70
N ASP A 301 6.08 -31.78 12.59
CA ASP A 301 6.50 -30.56 11.90
C ASP A 301 7.59 -29.76 12.63
N LEU A 302 8.01 -30.19 13.82
CA LEU A 302 9.10 -29.56 14.56
C LEU A 302 10.48 -29.73 13.90
N TRP A 303 10.57 -30.55 12.84
CA TRP A 303 11.75 -30.59 11.97
C TRP A 303 12.07 -29.21 11.40
N PHE A 304 11.05 -28.42 11.07
CA PHE A 304 11.26 -27.11 10.45
C PHE A 304 11.82 -26.09 11.45
N LYS A 305 11.33 -26.10 12.71
CA LYS A 305 11.92 -25.32 13.79
C LYS A 305 13.37 -25.75 14.06
N GLN A 306 13.64 -27.05 14.09
CA GLN A 306 15.00 -27.56 14.24
C GLN A 306 15.92 -27.04 13.13
N GLU A 307 15.45 -27.07 11.87
CA GLU A 307 16.19 -26.57 10.71
C GLU A 307 16.47 -25.06 10.82
N MET A 308 15.44 -24.25 11.09
CA MET A 308 15.59 -22.79 11.23
C MET A 308 16.56 -22.41 12.34
N LEU A 309 16.47 -23.07 13.49
CA LEU A 309 17.35 -22.79 14.64
C LEU A 309 18.80 -23.26 14.41
N ALA A 310 19.01 -24.25 13.55
CA ALA A 310 20.33 -24.75 13.17
C ALA A 310 20.98 -23.95 12.02
N ASP A 311 20.19 -23.17 11.26
CA ASP A 311 20.68 -22.41 10.11
C ASP A 311 21.38 -21.09 10.56
N PRO A 312 22.69 -20.92 10.32
CA PRO A 312 23.42 -19.73 10.78
C PRO A 312 22.92 -18.42 10.16
N GLU A 313 22.44 -18.46 8.92
CA GLU A 313 21.89 -17.28 8.24
C GLU A 313 20.56 -16.88 8.88
N THR A 314 19.69 -17.85 9.18
CA THR A 314 18.43 -17.61 9.91
C THR A 314 18.71 -17.11 11.32
N MET A 315 19.68 -17.66 12.02
CA MET A 315 20.03 -17.25 13.39
C MET A 315 21.09 -16.15 13.48
N SER A 316 21.39 -15.45 12.38
CA SER A 316 22.40 -14.38 12.34
C SER A 316 22.14 -13.24 13.32
N TYR A 317 20.87 -12.95 13.64
CA TYR A 317 20.50 -11.95 14.66
C TYR A 317 20.84 -12.40 16.09
N ASN A 318 21.04 -13.70 16.32
CA ASN A 318 21.25 -14.27 17.65
C ASN A 318 22.74 -14.40 18.03
N HIS A 319 23.64 -13.77 17.27
CA HIS A 319 25.09 -13.90 17.45
C HIS A 319 25.56 -13.46 18.85
N ALA A 320 24.92 -12.47 19.48
CA ALA A 320 25.22 -12.03 20.84
C ALA A 320 24.89 -13.09 21.92
N TRP A 321 24.02 -14.06 21.60
CA TRP A 321 23.57 -15.13 22.51
C TRP A 321 24.00 -16.52 22.05
N GLY A 322 25.07 -16.62 21.26
CA GLY A 322 25.66 -17.89 20.85
C GLY A 322 25.24 -18.40 19.46
N GLY A 323 24.47 -17.62 18.69
CA GLY A 323 24.12 -17.92 17.30
C GLY A 323 23.06 -19.01 17.17
N THR A 324 23.36 -20.08 16.45
CA THR A 324 22.42 -21.19 16.21
C THR A 324 22.04 -21.90 17.51
N ILE A 325 20.79 -22.35 17.61
CA ILE A 325 20.24 -23.00 18.80
C ILE A 325 20.03 -24.50 18.52
N SER A 326 20.57 -25.36 19.40
CA SER A 326 20.34 -26.80 19.30
C SER A 326 18.94 -27.19 19.81
N PHE A 327 18.11 -27.68 18.88
CA PHE A 327 16.75 -28.15 19.12
C PHE A 327 16.55 -29.61 18.66
N PRO A 328 17.18 -30.58 19.34
CA PRO A 328 17.15 -31.97 18.93
C PRO A 328 15.80 -32.62 19.28
N LYS A 329 15.51 -33.77 18.67
CA LYS A 329 14.20 -34.44 18.74
C LYS A 329 13.76 -34.77 20.16
N GLU A 330 14.70 -34.97 21.09
CA GLU A 330 14.39 -35.28 22.49
C GLU A 330 13.68 -34.10 23.19
N LYS A 331 13.83 -32.87 22.70
CA LYS A 331 13.15 -31.68 23.23
C LYS A 331 11.76 -31.44 22.62
N TRP A 332 11.41 -32.14 21.54
CA TRP A 332 10.24 -31.81 20.74
C TRP A 332 8.93 -31.99 21.50
N HIS A 333 8.80 -33.09 22.25
CA HIS A 333 7.56 -33.42 22.96
C HIS A 333 7.26 -32.38 24.04
N ASP A 334 8.22 -32.13 24.93
CA ASP A 334 8.07 -31.13 26.00
C ASP A 334 7.80 -29.74 25.45
N TRP A 335 8.49 -29.36 24.37
CA TRP A 335 8.26 -28.09 23.70
C TRP A 335 6.86 -28.00 23.10
N TYR A 336 6.42 -29.04 22.39
CA TYR A 336 5.11 -29.10 21.75
C TYR A 336 3.99 -29.00 22.77
N ASP A 337 4.08 -29.77 23.86
CA ASP A 337 3.11 -29.71 24.94
C ASP A 337 3.08 -28.33 25.58
N PHE A 338 4.23 -27.71 25.80
CA PHE A 338 4.32 -26.40 26.43
C PHE A 338 3.80 -25.23 25.56
N TRP A 339 4.04 -25.28 24.25
CA TRP A 339 3.71 -24.20 23.33
C TRP A 339 2.36 -24.37 22.62
N ILE A 340 1.95 -25.61 22.34
CA ILE A 340 0.82 -25.92 21.46
C ILE A 340 -0.37 -26.49 22.22
N VAL A 341 -0.15 -27.37 23.21
CA VAL A 341 -1.23 -28.11 23.89
C VAL A 341 -1.63 -27.47 25.22
N ASN A 342 -0.67 -27.30 26.12
CA ASN A 342 -0.87 -26.93 27.53
C ASN A 342 -0.41 -25.50 27.82
N HIS A 343 -0.67 -24.58 26.90
CA HIS A 343 -0.19 -23.19 26.99
C HIS A 343 -1.08 -22.25 27.83
N ALA A 344 -2.28 -22.69 28.24
CA ALA A 344 -3.21 -21.93 29.10
C ALA A 344 -3.47 -20.48 28.64
N ASN A 345 -3.61 -20.25 27.33
CA ASN A 345 -3.75 -18.93 26.70
C ASN A 345 -2.62 -17.93 26.99
N LYS A 346 -1.51 -18.40 27.54
CA LYS A 346 -0.31 -17.59 27.79
C LYS A 346 0.68 -17.61 26.65
N ARG A 347 0.44 -18.43 25.62
CA ARG A 347 1.29 -18.53 24.43
C ARG A 347 0.45 -18.69 23.19
N TYR A 348 1.06 -18.32 22.08
CA TYR A 348 0.59 -18.57 20.74
C TYR A 348 1.79 -18.92 19.87
N TYR A 349 1.62 -19.88 18.98
CA TYR A 349 2.67 -20.28 18.05
C TYR A 349 2.06 -20.79 16.75
N ARG A 350 2.52 -20.27 15.61
CA ARG A 350 2.14 -20.75 14.28
C ARG A 350 3.35 -20.74 13.37
N TYR A 351 3.41 -21.73 12.47
CA TYR A 351 4.23 -21.58 11.28
C TYR A 351 3.53 -20.70 10.25
N LEU A 352 4.34 -19.98 9.48
CA LEU A 352 3.93 -19.32 8.26
C LEU A 352 4.12 -20.29 7.11
N LYS A 353 3.07 -20.57 6.34
CA LYS A 353 3.13 -21.35 5.12
C LYS A 353 2.76 -20.51 3.91
N ASP A 354 3.46 -20.65 2.80
CA ASP A 354 3.01 -20.04 1.54
C ASP A 354 1.82 -20.80 0.94
N ASN A 355 1.27 -20.28 -0.16
CA ASN A 355 0.16 -20.90 -0.89
C ASN A 355 0.47 -22.27 -1.51
N THR A 356 1.74 -22.72 -1.49
CA THR A 356 2.15 -24.07 -1.91
C THR A 356 2.23 -25.05 -0.75
N GLY A 357 1.94 -24.59 0.48
CA GLY A 357 2.06 -25.36 1.70
C GLY A 357 3.50 -25.43 2.23
N ARG A 358 4.44 -24.69 1.64
CA ARG A 358 5.83 -24.66 2.06
C ARG A 358 6.00 -23.88 3.35
N PHE A 359 6.81 -24.39 4.26
CA PHE A 359 7.15 -23.69 5.50
C PHE A 359 8.11 -22.51 5.22
N ILE A 360 7.74 -21.33 5.72
CA ILE A 360 8.42 -20.06 5.47
C ILE A 360 9.11 -19.52 6.72
N GLY A 361 8.46 -19.67 7.87
CA GLY A 361 8.90 -19.10 9.14
C GLY A 361 7.95 -19.47 10.27
N GLU A 362 8.12 -18.81 11.40
CA GLU A 362 7.24 -18.91 12.56
C GLU A 362 6.90 -17.52 13.11
N ILE A 363 5.72 -17.46 13.74
CA ILE A 363 5.31 -16.35 14.59
C ILE A 363 4.84 -16.92 15.91
N ALA A 364 5.17 -16.23 16.99
CA ALA A 364 4.76 -16.62 18.31
C ALA A 364 4.61 -15.40 19.22
N TYR A 365 3.88 -15.58 20.30
CA TYR A 365 4.05 -14.73 21.46
C TYR A 365 3.97 -15.57 22.73
N HIS A 366 4.55 -15.08 23.81
CA HIS A 366 4.44 -15.71 25.11
C HIS A 366 4.38 -14.69 26.24
N TYR A 367 3.67 -15.04 27.31
CA TYR A 367 3.64 -14.29 28.54
C TYR A 367 4.91 -14.56 29.37
N ASP A 368 5.69 -13.51 29.58
CA ASP A 368 6.80 -13.48 30.52
C ASP A 368 6.29 -13.06 31.90
N ALA A 369 6.28 -14.01 32.84
CA ALA A 369 5.78 -13.79 34.19
C ALA A 369 6.68 -12.89 35.05
N ASN A 370 7.98 -12.82 34.76
CA ASN A 370 8.92 -11.99 35.52
C ASN A 370 8.74 -10.51 35.17
N ARG A 371 8.47 -10.24 33.88
CA ARG A 371 8.26 -8.89 33.36
C ARG A 371 6.80 -8.47 33.34
N ASN A 372 5.87 -9.42 33.46
CA ASN A 372 4.42 -9.23 33.28
C ASN A 372 4.08 -8.66 31.89
N LEU A 373 4.67 -9.23 30.83
CA LEU A 373 4.51 -8.76 29.44
C LEU A 373 4.22 -9.94 28.49
N TYR A 374 3.54 -9.67 27.39
CA TYR A 374 3.47 -10.58 26.25
C TYR A 374 4.57 -10.21 25.24
N ILE A 375 5.54 -11.10 25.05
CA ILE A 375 6.68 -10.92 24.15
C ILE A 375 6.39 -11.62 22.81
N ALA A 376 6.47 -10.87 21.73
CA ALA A 376 6.38 -11.34 20.36
C ALA A 376 7.66 -12.05 19.91
N ASP A 377 7.52 -12.93 18.92
CA ASP A 377 8.63 -13.58 18.24
C ASP A 377 8.23 -13.79 16.77
N VAL A 378 9.13 -13.41 15.86
CA VAL A 378 8.93 -13.53 14.41
C VAL A 378 10.22 -13.98 13.77
N ILE A 379 10.25 -15.22 13.30
CA ILE A 379 11.42 -15.79 12.62
C ILE A 379 11.03 -16.15 11.19
N VAL A 380 11.70 -15.53 10.22
CA VAL A 380 11.61 -15.94 8.81
C VAL A 380 12.91 -16.66 8.45
N HIS A 381 12.78 -17.88 7.93
CA HIS A 381 13.92 -18.63 7.44
C HIS A 381 14.65 -17.81 6.36
N ALA A 382 15.97 -17.73 6.45
CA ALA A 382 16.84 -16.92 5.59
C ALA A 382 16.52 -17.01 4.08
N LEU A 383 16.18 -18.20 3.57
CA LEU A 383 15.79 -18.45 2.18
C LEU A 383 14.58 -17.63 1.69
N TYR A 384 13.77 -17.12 2.63
CA TYR A 384 12.54 -16.38 2.36
C TYR A 384 12.57 -14.93 2.84
N ARG A 385 13.71 -14.46 3.37
CA ARG A 385 13.87 -13.05 3.78
C ARG A 385 13.82 -12.10 2.57
N GLY A 386 13.46 -10.85 2.83
CA GLY A 386 13.31 -9.82 1.79
C GLY A 386 12.10 -9.99 0.87
N LYS A 387 11.23 -10.98 1.13
CA LYS A 387 10.01 -11.24 0.35
C LYS A 387 8.73 -10.68 1.00
N GLY A 388 8.85 -9.96 2.12
CA GLY A 388 7.72 -9.36 2.84
C GLY A 388 7.03 -10.27 3.86
N TYR A 389 7.42 -11.54 3.96
CA TYR A 389 6.76 -12.51 4.82
C TYR A 389 6.81 -12.19 6.33
N GLY A 390 7.90 -11.56 6.80
CA GLY A 390 8.00 -11.16 8.22
C GLY A 390 6.95 -10.10 8.58
N SER A 391 6.66 -9.19 7.66
CA SER A 391 5.68 -8.13 7.87
C SER A 391 4.26 -8.67 7.95
N VAL A 392 3.89 -9.55 7.02
CA VAL A 392 2.61 -10.28 7.07
C VAL A 392 2.52 -11.14 8.32
N GLY A 393 3.62 -11.82 8.70
CA GLY A 393 3.70 -12.58 9.94
C GLY A 393 3.41 -11.74 11.18
N LEU A 394 4.05 -10.58 11.31
CA LEU A 394 3.87 -9.66 12.43
C LEU A 394 2.44 -9.12 12.52
N GLU A 395 1.84 -8.76 11.38
CA GLU A 395 0.43 -8.31 11.32
C GLU A 395 -0.52 -9.42 11.79
N ARG A 396 -0.35 -10.63 11.26
CA ARG A 396 -1.14 -11.81 11.67
C ARG A 396 -0.93 -12.17 13.14
N LEU A 397 0.26 -11.94 13.68
CA LEU A 397 0.56 -12.13 15.10
C LEU A 397 -0.20 -11.11 15.96
N CYS A 398 -0.23 -9.84 15.56
CA CYS A 398 -0.99 -8.79 16.24
C CYS A 398 -2.50 -9.13 16.25
N ASP A 399 -3.06 -9.53 15.11
CA ASP A 399 -4.47 -9.93 15.00
C ASP A 399 -4.78 -11.11 15.93
N ALA A 400 -3.91 -12.13 15.95
CA ALA A 400 -4.07 -13.29 16.80
C ALA A 400 -3.99 -12.94 18.28
N ALA A 401 -3.04 -12.10 18.68
CA ALA A 401 -2.88 -11.64 20.06
C ALA A 401 -4.10 -10.84 20.52
N LYS A 402 -4.58 -9.90 19.70
CA LYS A 402 -5.80 -9.13 19.95
C LYS A 402 -7.01 -10.04 20.15
N LYS A 403 -7.20 -11.01 19.26
CA LYS A 403 -8.30 -11.99 19.35
C LYS A 403 -8.22 -12.85 20.61
N ASN A 404 -7.02 -13.09 21.12
CA ASN A 404 -6.78 -13.85 22.34
C ASN A 404 -6.82 -12.99 23.62
N GLY A 405 -7.20 -11.71 23.51
CA GLY A 405 -7.35 -10.81 24.66
C GLY A 405 -6.03 -10.24 25.18
N VAL A 406 -5.00 -10.15 24.33
CA VAL A 406 -3.76 -9.42 24.64
C VAL A 406 -3.95 -7.95 24.28
N ASP A 407 -3.76 -7.04 25.24
CA ASP A 407 -3.90 -5.60 25.02
C ASP A 407 -2.64 -4.96 24.44
N ILE A 408 -1.47 -5.44 24.87
CA ILE A 408 -0.16 -4.88 24.49
C ILE A 408 0.81 -6.02 24.17
N LEU A 409 1.44 -5.95 23.00
CA LEU A 409 2.57 -6.78 22.62
C LEU A 409 3.88 -6.02 22.75
N TYR A 410 4.92 -6.72 23.21
CA TYR A 410 6.27 -6.23 23.37
C TYR A 410 7.26 -7.07 22.55
N ASP A 411 8.43 -6.54 22.26
CA ASP A 411 9.57 -7.31 21.73
C ASP A 411 10.89 -6.67 22.21
N ASP A 412 11.82 -7.47 22.72
CA ASP A 412 13.17 -7.09 23.09
C ASP A 412 14.17 -7.49 22.00
N ILE A 413 14.36 -6.59 21.04
CA ILE A 413 15.11 -6.84 19.82
C ILE A 413 16.58 -6.41 20.00
N ALA A 414 17.54 -7.23 19.53
CA ALA A 414 18.96 -6.83 19.45
C ALA A 414 19.14 -5.53 18.64
N ILE A 415 19.99 -4.62 19.10
CA ILE A 415 20.06 -3.26 18.51
C ILE A 415 20.51 -3.22 17.04
N ASP A 416 21.18 -4.27 16.58
CA ASP A 416 21.66 -4.45 15.21
C ASP A 416 20.74 -5.36 14.36
N ASN A 417 19.65 -5.86 14.93
CA ASN A 417 18.71 -6.71 14.22
C ASN A 417 17.87 -5.87 13.23
N PRO A 418 17.83 -6.24 11.94
CA PRO A 418 17.05 -5.52 10.92
C PRO A 418 15.54 -5.51 11.19
N ALA A 419 15.01 -6.40 12.05
CA ALA A 419 13.59 -6.47 12.39
C ALA A 419 13.08 -5.20 13.08
N ILE A 420 13.93 -4.39 13.72
CA ILE A 420 13.52 -3.13 14.39
C ILE A 420 12.70 -2.24 13.44
N LYS A 421 13.18 -2.06 12.20
CA LYS A 421 12.50 -1.23 11.20
C LYS A 421 11.11 -1.76 10.87
N MET A 422 10.97 -3.09 10.80
CA MET A 422 9.69 -3.75 10.54
C MET A 422 8.71 -3.51 11.67
N PHE A 423 9.11 -3.69 12.93
CA PHE A 423 8.23 -3.47 14.08
C PHE A 423 7.76 -2.01 14.16
N LEU A 424 8.69 -1.05 14.04
CA LEU A 424 8.35 0.38 14.03
C LEU A 424 7.38 0.74 12.91
N LYS A 425 7.57 0.20 11.70
CA LYS A 425 6.67 0.40 10.56
C LYS A 425 5.25 -0.08 10.87
N TYR A 426 5.11 -1.15 11.64
CA TYR A 426 3.81 -1.75 11.98
C TYR A 426 3.21 -1.22 13.29
N GLY A 427 3.61 -0.02 13.69
CA GLY A 427 2.99 0.73 14.78
C GLY A 427 3.51 0.36 16.17
N PHE A 428 4.62 -0.39 16.26
CA PHE A 428 5.34 -0.48 17.53
C PHE A 428 6.10 0.82 17.78
N ILE A 429 6.19 1.20 19.04
CA ILE A 429 6.95 2.37 19.50
C ILE A 429 8.05 1.91 20.45
N GLU A 430 9.14 2.68 20.51
CA GLU A 430 10.24 2.43 21.43
C GLU A 430 9.81 2.76 22.87
N GLU A 431 9.89 1.77 23.76
CA GLU A 431 9.64 1.93 25.19
C GLU A 431 10.94 2.33 25.92
N TYR A 432 12.02 1.60 25.65
CA TYR A 432 13.36 1.94 26.11
C TYR A 432 14.43 1.26 25.25
N ARG A 433 15.69 1.68 25.43
CA ARG A 433 16.85 1.11 24.75
C ARG A 433 18.05 1.01 25.67
N THR A 434 18.80 -0.09 25.55
CA THR A 434 20.09 -0.31 26.20
C THR A 434 21.21 -0.33 25.15
N LYS A 435 22.44 -0.67 25.55
CA LYS A 435 23.54 -0.86 24.59
C LYS A 435 23.36 -2.11 23.72
N GLU A 436 22.53 -3.06 24.15
CA GLU A 436 22.40 -4.39 23.54
C GLU A 436 21.03 -4.58 22.87
N ILE A 437 19.97 -4.02 23.45
CA ILE A 437 18.60 -4.23 22.99
C ILE A 437 17.81 -2.94 22.88
N ILE A 438 16.77 -2.99 22.07
CA ILE A 438 15.67 -2.03 22.04
C ILE A 438 14.39 -2.77 22.45
N MET A 439 13.67 -2.22 23.43
CA MET A 439 12.34 -2.70 23.80
C MET A 439 11.30 -1.92 22.99
N LEU A 440 10.53 -2.65 22.20
CA LEU A 440 9.42 -2.12 21.42
C LEU A 440 8.09 -2.57 22.02
N ARG A 441 7.04 -1.73 21.91
CA ARG A 441 5.68 -2.10 22.30
C ARG A 441 4.63 -1.61 21.32
N LYS A 442 3.50 -2.30 21.24
CA LYS A 442 2.32 -1.89 20.47
C LYS A 442 1.05 -2.20 21.25
N GLU A 443 0.18 -1.20 21.33
CA GLU A 443 -1.21 -1.37 21.77
C GLU A 443 -2.04 -1.96 20.60
N LEU A 444 -2.83 -3.00 20.88
CA LEU A 444 -3.45 -3.85 19.86
C LEU A 444 -4.88 -3.50 19.44
#